data_AF-A0A6A6XFZ1-F1
#
_entry.id   AF-A0A6A6XFZ1-F1
#
_cell.length_a   1.000
_cell.length_b   1.000
_cell.length_c   1.000
_cell.angle_alpha   90.00
_cell.angle_beta   90.00
_cell.angle_gamma   90.00
#
_symmetry.space_group_name_H-M   'P 1'
#
loop_
_entity.id
_entity.type
_entity.pdbx_description
1 polymer ?
#
loop_
_entity_poly.entity_id
_entity_poly.type
_entity_poly.pdbx_seq_one_letter_code
_entity_poly.pdbx_strand_id
1 'polypeptide(L)' 'MTPAPDAIADCVLATFDQLPARRKPRPRGDGSREWVPLSGIVLAKGTITHLP' A
#
# COMPACT_ATOMS: atom_id res chain seq x y z
N MET A 1 -14.93 1.14 13.45
CA MET A 1 -14.46 -0.19 13.01
C MET A 1 -13.06 -0.05 12.48
N THR A 2 -12.11 -0.82 12.99
CA THR A 2 -10.78 -0.94 12.40
C THR A 2 -10.90 -1.68 11.06
N PRO A 3 -10.30 -1.19 9.96
CA PRO A 3 -10.31 -1.91 8.70
C PRO A 3 -9.61 -3.26 8.85
N ALA A 4 -10.13 -4.29 8.18
CA ALA A 4 -9.48 -5.59 8.13
C ALA A 4 -8.08 -5.45 7.50
N PRO A 5 -7.07 -6.24 7.93
CA PRO A 5 -5.72 -6.17 7.40
C PRO A 5 -5.67 -6.25 5.87
N ASP A 6 -6.45 -7.15 5.27
CA ASP A 6 -6.50 -7.32 3.81
C ASP A 6 -7.02 -6.05 3.11
N ALA A 7 -8.02 -5.38 3.69
CA ALA A 7 -8.53 -4.12 3.13
C ALA A 7 -7.49 -2.99 3.18
N ILE A 8 -6.58 -3.00 4.17
CA ILE A 8 -5.45 -2.07 4.22
C ILE A 8 -4.46 -2.39 3.11
N ALA A 9 -4.08 -3.66 2.97
CA ALA A 9 -3.14 -4.12 1.94
C ALA A 9 -3.66 -3.81 0.52
N ASP A 10 -4.92 -4.13 0.24
CA ASP A 10 -5.57 -3.87 -1.04
C ASP A 10 -5.60 -2.38 -1.38
N CYS A 11 -5.88 -1.53 -0.39
CA CYS A 11 -5.88 -0.08 -0.58
C CYS A 11 -4.49 0.47 -0.96
N VAL A 12 -3.44 -0.02 -0.29
CA VAL A 12 -2.05 0.34 -0.60
C VAL A 12 -1.67 -0.13 -2.01
N LEU A 13 -1.97 -1.37 -2.36
CA LEU A 13 -1.64 -1.95 -3.67
C LEU A 13 -2.37 -1.22 -4.80
N ALA A 14 -3.68 -1.00 -4.66
CA ALA A 14 -4.48 -0.29 -5.66
C ALA A 14 -3.97 1.14 -5.90
N THR A 15 -3.52 1.82 -4.84
CA THR A 15 -2.93 3.16 -4.95
C THR A 15 -1.56 3.11 -5.63
N PHE A 16 -0.72 2.16 -5.24
CA PHE A 16 0.60 1.95 -5.84
C PHE A 16 0.48 1.68 -7.36
N ASP A 17 -0.52 0.90 -7.77
CA ASP A 17 -0.74 0.56 -9.17
C ASP A 17 -1.12 1.76 -10.04
N GLN A 18 -1.73 2.79 -9.46
CA GLN A 18 -2.08 4.03 -10.15
C GLN A 18 -0.90 5.01 -10.29
N LEU A 19 0.22 4.76 -9.61
CA LEU A 19 1.38 5.65 -9.69
C LEU A 19 2.00 5.64 -11.10
N PRO A 20 2.50 6.80 -11.59
CA PRO A 20 3.26 6.84 -12.83
C PRO A 20 4.46 5.90 -12.79
N ALA A 21 4.85 5.32 -13.93
CA ALA A 21 5.95 4.36 -14.02
C ALA A 21 7.27 4.85 -13.40
N ARG A 22 7.53 6.17 -13.45
CA ARG A 22 8.73 6.79 -12.84
C ARG A 22 8.79 6.71 -11.31
N ARG A 23 7.67 6.39 -10.65
CA ARG A 23 7.54 6.21 -9.20
C ARG A 23 7.51 4.73 -8.79
N LYS A 24 7.68 3.80 -9.73
CA LYS A 24 7.72 2.36 -9.48
C LYS A 24 9.16 1.83 -9.62
N PRO A 25 9.50 0.70 -8.99
CA PRO A 25 10.78 0.03 -9.19
C PRO A 25 11.03 -0.22 -10.68
N ARG A 26 12.24 0.06 -11.13
CA ARG A 26 12.60 -0.10 -12.55
C ARG A 26 12.82 -1.58 -12.85
N PRO A 27 12.25 -2.12 -13.95
CA PRO A 27 12.69 -3.40 -14.48
C PRO A 27 14.18 -3.29 -14.84
N ARG A 28 15.00 -4.26 -14.42
CA ARG A 28 16.39 -4.38 -14.86
C ARG A 28 16.40 -5.09 -16.22
N GLY A 29 17.42 -4.79 -17.04
CA GLY A 29 17.55 -5.30 -18.41
C GLY A 29 17.70 -6.83 -18.50
N ASP A 30 17.96 -7.51 -17.39
CA ASP A 30 18.04 -8.96 -17.25
C ASP A 30 16.68 -9.62 -16.94
N GLY A 31 15.58 -8.84 -16.94
CA GLY A 31 14.24 -9.32 -16.61
C GLY A 31 13.97 -9.41 -15.10
N SER A 32 14.96 -9.14 -14.25
CA SER A 32 14.75 -9.04 -12.81
C SER A 32 14.08 -7.69 -12.47
N ARG A 33 13.14 -7.70 -11.52
CA ARG A 33 12.63 -6.46 -10.92
C ARG A 33 13.45 -6.19 -9.67
N GLU A 34 13.82 -4.93 -9.47
CA GLU A 34 14.36 -4.49 -8.19
C GLU A 34 13.32 -4.76 -7.10
N TRP A 35 13.63 -5.71 -6.21
CA TRP A 35 12.79 -6.02 -5.06
C TRP A 35 13.07 -5.00 -3.97
N VAL A 36 12.11 -4.12 -3.73
CA VAL A 36 12.07 -3.25 -2.55
C VAL A 36 10.78 -3.53 -1.79
N PRO A 37 10.81 -3.53 -0.45
CA PRO A 37 9.58 -3.62 0.33
C PRO A 37 8.66 -2.44 0.00
N LEU A 38 7.38 -2.73 -0.25
CA LEU A 38 6.34 -1.71 -0.37
C LEU A 38 5.74 -1.46 1.01
N SER A 39 5.66 -0.18 1.41
CA SER A 39 4.93 0.26 2.59
C SER A 39 3.94 1.36 2.22
N GLY A 40 2.87 1.47 2.99
CA GLY A 40 1.83 2.47 2.77
C GLY A 40 1.07 2.75 4.07
N ILE A 41 0.46 3.93 4.12
CA ILE A 41 -0.35 4.38 5.26
C ILE A 41 -1.77 4.58 4.74
N VAL A 42 -2.74 3.96 5.41
CA VAL A 42 -4.16 4.07 5.07
C VAL A 42 -4.86 4.86 6.16
N LEU A 43 -5.54 5.93 5.76
CA LEU A 43 -6.45 6.67 6.64
C LEU A 43 -7.83 6.02 6.59
N ALA A 44 -8.32 5.58 7.73
CA ALA A 44 -9.69 5.10 7.89
C ALA A 44 -10.46 6.03 8.84
N LYS A 45 -11.71 6.34 8.50
CA LYS A 45 -12.63 6.98 9.44
C LYS A 45 -13.11 5.93 10.44
N GLY A 46 -12.96 6.21 11.73
CA GLY A 46 -13.45 5.35 12.80
C GLY A 46 -13.94 6.17 13.97
N THR A 47 -14.90 5.63 14.72
CA THR A 47 -15.25 6.13 16.04
C THR A 47 -14.17 5.67 17.02
N ILE A 48 -13.46 6.61 17.65
CA ILE A 48 -12.64 6.28 18.82
C ILE A 48 -13.62 6.05 19.97
N THR A 49 -14.00 4.80 20.21
CA THR A 49 -14.60 4.45 21.49
C THR A 49 -13.47 4.43 22.51
N HIS A 50 -13.44 5.44 23.39
CA HIS A 50 -12.62 5.41 24.59
C HIS A 50 -12.99 4.13 25.35
N LEU A 51 -12.08 3.18 25.45
CA LEU A 51 -12.23 2.07 26.39
C LEU A 51 -12.15 2.68 27.81
N PRO A 52 -13.04 2.30 28.74
CA PRO A 52 -12.95 2.74 30.13
C PRO A 52 -11.65 2.30 30.79
#